data_AF-A0A0X3Q590-F1
#
_entry.id   AF-A0A0X3Q590-F1
#
_cell.length_a   1.000
_cell.length_b   1.000
_cell.length_c   1.000
_cell.angle_alpha   90.00
_cell.angle_beta   90.00
_cell.angle_gamma   90.00
#
_symmetry.space_group_name_H-M   'P 1'
#
loop_
_entity.id
_entity.type
_entity.pdbx_description
1 polymer ?
#
loop_
_entity_poly.entity_id
_entity_poly.type
_entity_poly.pdbx_seq_one_letter_code
_entity_poly.pdbx_strand_id
1 'polypeptide(L)'
;MSSSQQLQVRIPDYDIKDQEFVAYYIQVKALTEEAKTQANGVKSWCVSRRFSEFVRLRYLLQLELTTCLIPALPSKHDGANSSWHKFTSALHISDPSGTSLSSLDTLSSVILPGSLTGRRFDMDLIDSRRRALELFLIRCLQHPRLGTSWTLFAFLHEGSAWEKLFRAKSPSLPIQAAPSNPTQQRNKTDIPPTNSSITNGLPVEYATTTYTPINPSDFTQRSQNLVASLQRLLDLRKQIKRRYQTISTSQKKVADALHRWCPFEQQAPALADTVQILAHVFDSYCDLLNPLADETEIDEC
;
A
#
# COMPACT_ATOMS: atom_id res chain seq x y z
N MET A 1 24.57 7.32 3.68
CA MET A 1 24.28 8.72 3.30
C MET A 1 22.85 9.01 3.73
N SER A 2 22.67 9.86 4.75
CA SER A 2 21.38 10.11 5.38
C SER A 2 20.56 11.05 4.50
N SER A 3 19.43 10.57 3.96
CA SER A 3 18.43 11.46 3.36
C SER A 3 17.78 12.24 4.49
N SER A 4 18.08 13.54 4.61
CA SER A 4 17.48 14.43 5.60
C SER A 4 15.98 14.55 5.31
N GLN A 5 15.17 13.71 5.95
CA GLN A 5 13.71 13.78 5.85
C GLN A 5 13.25 15.18 6.30
N GLN A 6 12.69 15.94 5.36
CA GLN A 6 12.21 17.31 5.61
C GLN A 6 10.85 17.32 6.29
N LEU A 7 10.00 16.34 5.98
CA LEU A 7 8.63 16.24 6.45
C LEU A 7 8.34 14.87 7.06
N GLN A 8 7.51 14.85 8.09
CA GLN A 8 6.90 13.65 8.66
C GLN A 8 5.39 13.72 8.44
N VAL A 9 4.77 12.58 8.08
CA VAL A 9 3.33 12.50 7.82
C VAL A 9 2.68 11.38 8.62
N ARG A 10 1.42 11.58 8.98
CA ARG A 10 0.50 10.58 9.51
C ARG A 10 -0.91 10.82 8.98
N ILE A 11 -1.71 9.78 8.87
CA ILE A 11 -3.13 9.85 8.57
C ILE A 11 -3.88 9.23 9.76
N PRO A 12 -4.07 9.96 10.87
CA PRO A 12 -4.67 9.41 12.07
C PRO A 12 -6.13 9.00 11.87
N ASP A 13 -6.87 9.72 11.02
CA ASP A 13 -8.31 9.63 10.97
C ASP A 13 -8.89 9.97 9.58
N TYR A 14 -10.17 9.69 9.40
CA TYR A 14 -10.95 9.98 8.21
C TYR A 14 -12.37 10.43 8.57
N ASP A 15 -13.03 11.08 7.62
CA ASP A 15 -14.43 11.46 7.74
C ASP A 15 -15.18 11.15 6.46
N ILE A 16 -16.45 10.79 6.58
CA ILE A 16 -17.33 10.51 5.46
C ILE A 16 -18.12 11.79 5.18
N LYS A 17 -17.70 12.53 4.17
CA LYS A 17 -18.33 13.79 3.78
C LYS A 17 -19.60 13.53 2.99
N ASP A 18 -20.73 14.02 3.50
CA ASP A 18 -22.05 14.02 2.88
C ASP A 18 -22.52 12.66 2.32
N GLN A 19 -21.97 11.57 2.87
CA GLN A 19 -22.12 10.21 2.34
C GLN A 19 -21.68 10.04 0.87
N GLU A 20 -20.94 11.00 0.32
CA GLU A 20 -20.46 11.02 -1.06
C GLU A 20 -19.03 10.46 -1.17
N PHE A 21 -18.14 10.85 -0.26
CA PHE A 21 -16.74 10.44 -0.31
C PHE A 21 -16.08 10.39 1.07
N VAL A 22 -15.00 9.62 1.15
CA VAL A 22 -14.14 9.57 2.33
C VAL A 22 -13.02 10.60 2.17
N ALA A 23 -12.91 11.48 3.17
CA ALA A 23 -11.84 12.44 3.33
C ALA A 23 -10.84 11.92 4.38
N TYR A 24 -9.58 11.80 4.01
CA TYR A 24 -8.49 11.41 4.90
C TYR A 24 -7.81 12.65 5.45
N TYR A 25 -7.67 12.74 6.77
CA TYR A 25 -6.98 13.84 7.43
C TYR A 25 -5.49 13.51 7.53
N ILE A 26 -4.67 14.22 6.76
CA ILE A 26 -3.23 14.05 6.73
C ILE A 26 -2.62 15.08 7.67
N GLN A 27 -2.01 14.62 8.75
CA GLN A 27 -1.17 15.43 9.63
C GLN A 27 0.24 15.47 9.07
N VAL A 28 0.77 16.67 8.90
CA VAL A 28 2.12 16.91 8.38
C VAL A 28 2.91 17.71 9.40
N LYS A 29 4.17 17.34 9.60
CA LYS A 29 5.09 18.00 10.53
C LYS A 29 6.41 18.29 9.83
N ALA A 30 6.85 19.55 9.91
CA ALA A 30 8.17 19.95 9.47
C ALA A 30 9.23 19.44 10.46
N LEU A 31 10.22 18.70 9.95
CA LEU A 31 11.36 18.20 10.73
C LEU A 31 12.57 19.12 10.65
N THR A 32 12.69 19.90 9.57
CA THR A 32 13.80 20.84 9.38
C THR A 32 13.30 22.29 9.31
N GLU A 33 14.19 23.24 9.58
CA GLU A 33 13.82 24.67 9.52
C GLU A 33 13.55 25.12 8.07
N GLU A 34 14.18 24.48 7.07
CA GLU A 34 13.84 24.72 5.65
C GLU A 34 12.40 24.30 5.35
N ALA A 35 11.98 23.14 5.84
CA ALA A 35 10.60 22.67 5.66
C ALA A 35 9.59 23.59 6.37
N LYS A 36 9.95 24.12 7.54
CA LYS A 36 9.13 25.05 8.31
C LYS A 36 8.99 26.41 7.60
N THR A 37 10.08 26.94 7.04
CA THR A 37 10.01 28.19 6.25
C THR A 37 9.16 28.02 4.99
N GLN A 38 9.24 26.87 4.32
CA GLN A 38 8.39 26.54 3.18
C GLN A 38 6.90 26.40 3.57
N ALA A 39 6.61 25.99 4.81
CA ALA A 39 5.26 25.87 5.37
C ALA A 39 4.77 27.16 6.07
N ASN A 40 5.19 28.33 5.60
CA ASN A 40 4.81 29.64 6.16
C ASN A 40 5.14 29.79 7.67
N GLY A 41 6.19 29.12 8.15
CA GLY A 41 6.60 29.16 9.57
C GLY A 41 5.86 28.17 10.46
N VAL A 42 4.92 27.39 9.92
CA VAL A 42 4.09 26.44 10.68
C VAL A 42 4.85 25.13 10.90
N LYS A 43 4.91 24.68 12.16
CA LYS A 43 5.62 23.44 12.53
C LYS A 43 4.83 22.18 12.19
N SER A 44 3.50 22.25 12.28
CA SER A 44 2.59 21.14 12.03
C SER A 44 1.25 21.66 11.53
N TRP A 45 0.70 21.01 10.51
CA TRP A 45 -0.57 21.38 9.90
C TRP A 45 -1.35 20.13 9.48
N CYS A 46 -2.61 20.31 9.06
CA CYS A 46 -3.45 19.23 8.61
C CYS A 46 -4.08 19.55 7.26
N VAL A 47 -4.11 18.58 6.35
CA VAL A 47 -4.80 18.70 5.06
C VAL A 47 -5.79 17.56 4.87
N SER A 48 -6.95 17.88 4.30
CA SER A 48 -7.98 16.91 3.94
C SER A 48 -7.83 16.52 2.48
N ARG A 49 -7.77 15.21 2.19
CA ARG A 49 -7.68 14.67 0.83
C ARG A 49 -8.55 13.44 0.67
N ARG A 50 -9.26 13.31 -0.45
CA ARG A 50 -10.00 12.09 -0.82
C ARG A 50 -9.15 11.12 -1.64
N PHE A 51 -9.52 9.84 -1.67
CA PHE A 51 -8.74 8.81 -2.36
C PHE A 51 -8.42 9.13 -3.84
N SER A 52 -9.36 9.71 -4.58
CA SER A 52 -9.13 10.08 -5.99
C SER A 52 -8.01 11.11 -6.18
N GLU A 53 -7.73 11.94 -5.18
CA GLU A 53 -6.62 12.89 -5.22
C GLU A 53 -5.28 12.19 -5.05
N PHE A 54 -5.20 11.11 -4.27
CA PHE A 54 -4.00 10.28 -4.19
C PHE A 54 -3.71 9.57 -5.52
N VAL A 55 -4.76 9.06 -6.18
CA VAL A 55 -4.65 8.49 -7.55
C VAL A 55 -4.07 9.52 -8.51
N ARG A 56 -4.55 10.77 -8.43
CA ARG A 56 -4.05 11.88 -9.23
C ARG A 56 -2.60 12.23 -8.89
N LEU A 57 -2.26 12.32 -7.61
CA LEU A 57 -0.90 12.58 -7.14
C LEU A 57 0.08 11.55 -7.74
N ARG A 58 -0.24 10.26 -7.63
CA ARG A 58 0.59 9.20 -8.20
C ARG A 58 0.78 9.36 -9.70
N TYR A 59 -0.30 9.65 -10.43
CA TYR A 59 -0.22 9.90 -11.87
C TYR A 59 0.69 11.10 -12.21
N LEU A 60 0.55 12.20 -11.48
CA LEU A 60 1.36 13.41 -11.71
C LEU A 60 2.84 13.19 -11.41
N LEU A 61 3.15 12.44 -10.34
CA LEU A 61 4.52 12.03 -10.03
C LEU A 61 5.08 11.14 -11.15
N GLN A 62 4.26 10.28 -11.76
CA GLN A 62 4.68 9.38 -12.84
C GLN A 62 5.03 10.12 -14.12
N LEU A 63 4.31 11.21 -14.41
CA LEU A 63 4.65 12.10 -15.51
C LEU A 63 5.92 12.92 -15.24
N GLU A 64 6.11 13.37 -14.01
CA GLU A 64 7.25 14.24 -13.63
C GLU A 64 8.56 13.45 -13.48
N LEU A 65 8.50 12.23 -12.99
CA LEU A 65 9.65 11.43 -12.59
C LEU A 65 9.63 10.05 -13.25
N THR A 66 9.79 10.02 -14.58
CA THR A 66 9.67 8.81 -15.41
C THR A 66 10.67 7.71 -15.09
N THR A 67 11.81 8.06 -14.51
CA THR A 67 12.87 7.12 -14.11
C THR A 67 12.77 6.68 -12.63
N CYS A 68 11.78 7.16 -11.89
CA CYS A 68 11.59 6.82 -10.49
C CYS A 68 10.53 5.73 -10.31
N LEU A 69 10.81 4.83 -9.38
CA LEU A 69 9.82 3.89 -8.87
C LEU A 69 8.89 4.65 -7.90
N ILE A 70 7.63 4.84 -8.33
CA ILE A 70 6.58 5.49 -7.52
C ILE A 70 5.67 4.49 -6.80
N PRO A 71 5.61 4.52 -5.45
CA PRO A 71 4.90 3.52 -4.66
C PRO A 71 3.48 3.24 -5.19
N ALA A 72 3.05 1.99 -5.16
CA ALA A 72 1.71 1.66 -5.60
C ALA A 72 0.68 2.17 -4.58
N LEU A 73 -0.49 2.56 -5.07
CA LEU A 73 -1.62 2.90 -4.21
C LEU A 73 -2.36 1.63 -3.79
N PRO A 74 -3.10 1.68 -2.67
CA PRO A 74 -4.07 0.63 -2.37
C PRO A 74 -5.10 0.52 -3.49
N SER A 75 -5.62 -0.69 -3.68
CA SER A 75 -6.64 -1.00 -4.69
C SER A 75 -7.95 -0.22 -4.46
N LYS A 76 -8.64 0.09 -5.56
CA LYS A 76 -9.90 0.87 -5.54
C LYS A 76 -11.08 0.08 -4.97
N HIS A 77 -11.07 -1.24 -5.14
CA HIS A 77 -12.20 -2.13 -4.88
C HIS A 77 -11.94 -3.19 -3.82
N ASP A 78 -10.69 -3.36 -3.41
CA ASP A 78 -10.33 -4.50 -2.59
C ASP A 78 -10.32 -4.06 -1.13
N GLY A 79 -11.37 -4.50 -0.43
CA GLY A 79 -11.49 -4.43 1.02
C GLY A 79 -10.32 -5.10 1.73
N ALA A 80 -10.39 -5.16 3.05
CA ALA A 80 -9.35 -5.75 3.90
C ALA A 80 -8.92 -7.18 3.47
N ASN A 81 -9.73 -7.87 2.67
CA ASN A 81 -9.57 -9.26 2.23
C ASN A 81 -8.51 -9.51 1.14
N SER A 82 -7.86 -8.48 0.59
CA SER A 82 -6.79 -8.68 -0.41
C SER A 82 -5.41 -8.43 0.18
N SER A 83 -4.98 -9.38 1.01
CA SER A 83 -3.63 -9.48 1.56
C SER A 83 -2.53 -9.33 0.49
N TRP A 84 -2.82 -9.65 -0.77
CA TRP A 84 -1.86 -9.52 -1.87
C TRP A 84 -1.51 -8.11 -2.30
N HIS A 85 -2.47 -7.20 -2.30
CA HIS A 85 -2.22 -5.83 -2.76
C HIS A 85 -1.54 -4.97 -1.70
N LYS A 86 -1.73 -5.27 -0.41
CA LYS A 86 -0.98 -4.64 0.70
C LYS A 86 0.53 -4.92 0.61
N PHE A 87 0.87 -6.12 0.15
CA PHE A 87 2.25 -6.56 0.00
C PHE A 87 2.90 -6.11 -1.31
N THR A 88 2.20 -6.21 -2.44
CA THR A 88 2.74 -5.73 -3.74
C THR A 88 2.86 -4.21 -3.82
N SER A 89 1.96 -3.47 -3.16
CA SER A 89 2.11 -2.01 -2.99
C SER A 89 3.29 -1.61 -2.11
N ALA A 90 3.79 -2.53 -1.29
CA ALA A 90 5.02 -2.34 -0.52
C ALA A 90 6.31 -2.56 -1.31
N LEU A 91 6.24 -3.35 -2.40
CA LEU A 91 7.43 -3.86 -3.07
C LEU A 91 7.53 -3.58 -4.57
N HIS A 92 6.72 -2.67 -5.10
CA HIS A 92 6.98 -2.12 -6.43
C HIS A 92 7.00 -3.13 -7.59
N ILE A 93 6.32 -4.26 -7.44
CA ILE A 93 6.24 -5.29 -8.48
C ILE A 93 5.03 -5.00 -9.36
N SER A 94 5.27 -4.46 -10.54
CA SER A 94 4.31 -4.54 -11.65
C SER A 94 4.36 -5.95 -12.26
N ASP A 95 3.19 -6.46 -12.60
CA ASP A 95 2.95 -7.76 -13.22
C ASP A 95 3.85 -7.98 -14.47
N PRO A 96 4.61 -9.09 -14.56
CA PRO A 96 5.45 -9.39 -15.73
C PRO A 96 4.67 -10.05 -16.89
N SER A 97 3.35 -10.21 -16.80
CA SER A 97 2.56 -10.78 -17.89
C SER A 97 1.72 -9.72 -18.60
N GLY A 98 2.20 -9.28 -19.77
CA GLY A 98 1.45 -8.46 -20.72
C GLY A 98 0.28 -9.24 -21.31
N THR A 99 -0.74 -9.49 -20.50
CA THR A 99 -2.04 -9.99 -20.97
C THR A 99 -2.91 -8.79 -21.29
N SER A 100 -3.33 -8.75 -22.54
CA SER A 100 -4.03 -7.68 -23.23
C SER A 100 -5.27 -7.15 -22.49
N LEU A 101 -5.46 -5.84 -22.66
CA LEU A 101 -6.65 -5.04 -22.29
C LEU A 101 -7.91 -5.39 -23.11
N SER A 102 -8.29 -6.67 -23.19
CA SER A 102 -9.38 -7.11 -24.08
C SER A 102 -10.46 -7.99 -23.44
N SER A 103 -10.56 -8.03 -22.10
CA SER A 103 -11.63 -8.77 -21.41
C SER A 103 -12.39 -7.92 -20.39
N LEU A 104 -12.80 -6.71 -20.78
CA LEU A 104 -13.64 -5.84 -19.94
C LEU A 104 -14.93 -5.39 -20.64
N ASP A 105 -15.49 -6.21 -21.53
CA ASP A 105 -16.74 -5.90 -22.25
C ASP A 105 -17.88 -6.89 -21.98
N THR A 106 -17.85 -7.60 -20.84
CA THR A 106 -18.98 -8.47 -20.47
C THR A 106 -19.35 -8.35 -19.00
N LEU A 107 -19.44 -7.11 -18.49
CA LEU A 107 -20.30 -6.73 -17.36
C LEU A 107 -20.74 -5.27 -17.55
N SER A 108 -21.50 -5.02 -18.62
CA SER A 108 -22.22 -3.76 -18.93
C SER A 108 -23.40 -3.48 -17.97
N SER A 109 -23.45 -4.13 -16.81
CA SER A 109 -24.38 -3.82 -15.75
C SER A 109 -23.73 -4.14 -14.42
N VAL A 110 -23.10 -3.15 -13.80
CA VAL A 110 -23.02 -2.91 -12.34
C VAL A 110 -22.09 -1.70 -12.11
N ILE A 111 -22.76 -0.54 -12.10
CA ILE A 111 -22.57 0.64 -11.24
C ILE A 111 -21.13 1.11 -10.94
N LEU A 112 -20.87 2.37 -11.31
CA LEU A 112 -19.66 3.12 -10.97
C LEU A 112 -19.37 3.14 -9.45
N PRO A 113 -18.09 3.12 -9.05
CA PRO A 113 -17.71 2.98 -7.65
C PRO A 113 -17.76 4.34 -6.96
N GLY A 114 -18.67 4.48 -5.98
CA GLY A 114 -18.92 5.71 -5.23
C GLY A 114 -20.39 6.13 -5.17
N SER A 115 -21.33 5.40 -5.79
CA SER A 115 -22.75 5.76 -5.78
C SER A 115 -23.65 4.64 -5.24
N LEU A 116 -24.41 4.97 -4.19
CA LEU A 116 -25.84 5.17 -4.41
C LEU A 116 -26.87 4.13 -3.90
N THR A 117 -26.62 3.07 -3.09
CA THR A 117 -27.64 2.44 -2.17
C THR A 117 -27.10 1.22 -1.40
N GLY A 118 -27.46 1.07 -0.12
CA GLY A 118 -27.50 -0.22 0.59
C GLY A 118 -26.40 -0.53 1.62
N ARG A 119 -25.10 -0.43 1.29
CA ARG A 119 -23.95 -0.81 2.17
C ARG A 119 -22.66 -0.09 1.77
N ARG A 120 -22.53 1.22 2.02
CA ARG A 120 -21.65 2.11 1.22
C ARG A 120 -20.22 2.32 1.68
N PHE A 121 -19.89 2.06 2.93
CA PHE A 121 -18.57 2.34 3.48
C PHE A 121 -18.18 1.17 4.38
N ASP A 122 -17.47 0.22 3.79
CA ASP A 122 -16.77 -0.82 4.54
C ASP A 122 -15.68 -0.12 5.37
N MET A 123 -15.87 -0.09 6.70
CA MET A 123 -14.99 0.62 7.63
C MET A 123 -13.57 0.06 7.56
N ASP A 124 -13.44 -1.25 7.45
CA ASP A 124 -12.16 -1.91 7.43
C ASP A 124 -11.44 -1.74 6.10
N LEU A 125 -12.18 -1.69 5.00
CA LEU A 125 -11.64 -1.19 3.73
C LEU A 125 -11.08 0.22 3.88
N ILE A 126 -11.81 1.13 4.54
CA ILE A 126 -11.39 2.51 4.71
C ILE A 126 -10.16 2.60 5.61
N ASP A 127 -10.11 1.84 6.69
CA ASP A 127 -8.96 1.81 7.63
C ASP A 127 -7.74 1.11 7.05
N SER A 128 -7.93 0.01 6.33
CA SER A 128 -6.91 -0.64 5.51
C SER A 128 -6.33 0.36 4.50
N ARG A 129 -7.20 1.07 3.77
CA ARG A 129 -6.80 2.07 2.79
C ARG A 129 -6.08 3.23 3.45
N ARG A 130 -6.56 3.76 4.57
CA ARG A 130 -5.91 4.84 5.34
C ARG A 130 -4.46 4.50 5.69
N ARG A 131 -4.24 3.30 6.26
CA ARG A 131 -2.90 2.79 6.59
C ARG A 131 -2.01 2.67 5.35
N ALA A 132 -2.54 2.15 4.25
CA ALA A 132 -1.80 2.03 3.00
C ALA A 132 -1.47 3.39 2.36
N LEU A 133 -2.37 4.38 2.45
CA LEU A 133 -2.13 5.75 1.98
C LEU A 133 -1.06 6.45 2.83
N GLU A 134 -1.05 6.24 4.14
CA GLU A 134 0.02 6.73 5.02
C GLU A 134 1.38 6.15 4.61
N LEU A 135 1.45 4.83 4.42
CA LEU A 135 2.67 4.17 3.94
C LEU A 135 3.11 4.65 2.56
N PHE A 136 2.17 4.90 1.64
CA PHE A 136 2.46 5.48 0.33
C PHE A 136 3.17 6.84 0.48
N LEU A 137 2.62 7.75 1.29
CA LEU A 137 3.23 9.07 1.51
C LEU A 137 4.59 8.98 2.20
N ILE A 138 4.73 8.11 3.21
CA ILE A 138 6.01 7.87 3.88
C ILE A 138 7.07 7.41 2.88
N ARG A 139 6.75 6.44 2.02
CA ARG A 139 7.68 5.95 0.99
C ARG A 139 8.04 7.02 -0.03
N CYS A 140 7.07 7.84 -0.46
CA CYS A 140 7.34 8.98 -1.33
C CYS A 140 8.30 9.97 -0.67
N LEU A 141 8.10 10.32 0.61
CA LEU A 141 8.95 11.26 1.34
C LEU A 141 10.35 10.69 1.65
N GLN A 142 10.47 9.38 1.84
CA GLN A 142 11.75 8.71 2.06
C GLN A 142 12.62 8.65 0.80
N HIS A 143 12.00 8.69 -0.38
CA HIS A 143 12.72 8.57 -1.63
C HIS A 143 13.37 9.91 -2.03
N PRO A 144 14.70 9.96 -2.31
CA PRO A 144 15.45 11.23 -2.46
C PRO A 144 14.89 12.20 -3.51
N ARG A 145 14.36 11.68 -4.61
CA ARG A 145 13.80 12.48 -5.71
C ARG A 145 12.30 12.75 -5.57
N LEU A 146 11.57 11.88 -4.85
CA LEU A 146 10.11 12.04 -4.71
C LEU A 146 9.81 12.98 -3.54
N GLY A 147 10.55 12.87 -2.45
CA GLY A 147 10.40 13.72 -1.26
C GLY A 147 10.70 15.20 -1.51
N THR A 148 11.46 15.51 -2.56
CA THR A 148 11.80 16.86 -3.01
C THR A 148 10.91 17.38 -4.14
N SER A 149 9.97 16.56 -4.64
CA SER A 149 9.07 16.98 -5.73
C SER A 149 8.10 18.04 -5.24
N TRP A 150 7.99 19.11 -6.02
CA TRP A 150 7.00 20.16 -5.80
C TRP A 150 5.57 19.62 -5.81
N THR A 151 5.27 18.64 -6.66
CA THR A 151 3.93 18.04 -6.74
C THR A 151 3.53 17.38 -5.41
N LEU A 152 4.46 16.68 -4.76
CA LEU A 152 4.22 16.07 -3.45
C LEU A 152 4.08 17.14 -2.36
N PHE A 153 4.94 18.16 -2.38
CA PHE A 153 4.87 19.28 -1.45
C PHE A 153 3.52 20.02 -1.56
N ALA A 154 3.09 20.36 -2.77
CA ALA A 154 1.82 21.04 -3.02
C ALA A 154 0.62 20.22 -2.55
N PHE A 155 0.68 18.88 -2.68
CA PHE A 155 -0.36 17.99 -2.17
C PHE A 155 -0.46 18.02 -0.63
N LEU A 156 0.68 18.05 0.06
CA LEU A 156 0.77 18.04 1.52
C LEU A 156 0.58 19.41 2.15
N HIS A 157 0.75 20.51 1.40
CA HIS A 157 0.64 21.87 1.90
C HIS A 157 -0.82 22.35 2.02
N GLU A 158 -1.09 23.17 3.03
CA GLU A 158 -2.40 23.78 3.25
C GLU A 158 -2.65 24.92 2.24
N GLY A 159 -3.83 24.95 1.61
CA GLY A 159 -4.24 26.02 0.68
C GLY A 159 -4.44 25.57 -0.77
N SER A 160 -4.51 26.56 -1.68
CA SER A 160 -4.91 26.36 -3.08
C SER A 160 -3.79 25.87 -4.01
N ALA A 161 -2.60 25.58 -3.50
CA ALA A 161 -1.47 25.16 -4.33
C ALA A 161 -1.76 23.86 -5.10
N TRP A 162 -2.33 22.87 -4.42
CA TRP A 162 -2.79 21.63 -5.03
C TRP A 162 -3.87 21.88 -6.09
N GLU A 163 -4.89 22.67 -5.78
CA GLU A 163 -5.99 23.01 -6.71
C GLU A 163 -5.51 23.81 -7.93
N LYS A 164 -4.54 24.70 -7.75
CA LYS A 164 -3.92 25.48 -8.83
C LYS A 164 -3.09 24.58 -9.73
N LEU A 165 -2.27 23.70 -9.15
CA LEU A 165 -1.49 22.71 -9.89
C LEU A 165 -2.41 21.76 -10.65
N PHE A 166 -3.51 21.35 -10.01
CA PHE A 166 -4.56 20.57 -10.63
C PHE A 166 -5.10 21.28 -11.88
N ARG A 167 -5.58 22.52 -11.77
CA ARG A 167 -6.11 23.29 -12.92
C ARG A 167 -5.05 23.51 -14.00
N ALA A 168 -3.84 23.91 -13.64
CA ALA A 168 -2.77 24.23 -14.58
C ALA A 168 -2.31 23.00 -15.38
N LYS A 169 -2.22 21.84 -14.72
CA LYS A 169 -1.77 20.58 -15.33
C LYS A 169 -2.95 19.76 -15.89
N SER A 170 -4.16 20.33 -15.93
CA SER A 170 -5.32 19.73 -16.59
C SER A 170 -6.03 20.63 -17.61
N PRO A 171 -5.38 20.95 -18.73
CA PRO A 171 -6.07 21.00 -20.01
C PRO A 171 -6.06 19.59 -20.62
N SER A 172 -7.23 18.96 -20.73
CA SER A 172 -7.52 17.65 -21.35
C SER A 172 -7.09 16.37 -20.60
N LEU A 173 -7.99 15.86 -19.76
CA LEU A 173 -8.19 14.40 -19.69
C LEU A 173 -9.10 14.04 -20.89
N PRO A 174 -8.77 13.04 -21.72
CA PRO A 174 -9.66 12.61 -22.79
C PRO A 174 -10.87 11.91 -22.17
N ILE A 175 -11.99 12.61 -22.13
CA ILE A 175 -13.33 12.00 -22.08
C ILE A 175 -13.52 11.35 -23.46
N GLN A 176 -13.81 10.06 -23.48
CA GLN A 176 -14.11 9.29 -24.69
C GLN A 176 -15.15 10.02 -25.55
N ALA A 177 -14.72 10.51 -26.71
CA ALA A 177 -15.58 10.87 -27.82
C ALA A 177 -14.99 10.23 -29.08
N ALA A 178 -15.90 9.69 -29.88
CA ALA A 178 -15.77 8.80 -31.05
C ALA A 178 -14.50 8.94 -31.93
N PRO A 179 -14.06 7.83 -32.57
CA PRO A 179 -12.93 7.85 -33.47
C PRO A 179 -13.34 8.41 -34.83
N SER A 180 -12.81 9.57 -35.19
CA SER A 180 -12.64 9.98 -36.58
C SER A 180 -11.16 9.89 -36.93
N ASN A 181 -10.84 8.95 -37.83
CA ASN A 181 -9.52 8.76 -38.45
C ASN A 181 -8.90 10.07 -38.93
N PRO A 182 -7.56 10.13 -38.96
CA PRO A 182 -6.94 10.52 -40.22
C PRO A 182 -5.73 9.67 -40.61
N THR A 183 -5.70 9.41 -41.90
CA THR A 183 -4.66 8.79 -42.70
C THR A 183 -3.42 9.69 -42.86
N GLN A 184 -2.27 9.02 -43.01
CA GLN A 184 -1.09 9.40 -43.82
C GLN A 184 0.08 10.24 -43.24
N GLN A 185 1.24 9.59 -43.36
CA GLN A 185 2.57 10.09 -43.76
C GLN A 185 3.42 10.91 -42.77
N ARG A 186 4.57 10.35 -42.37
CA ARG A 186 5.89 10.79 -42.89
C ARG A 186 7.03 9.86 -42.49
N ASN A 187 7.73 9.32 -43.49
CA ASN A 187 9.12 8.86 -43.35
C ASN A 187 10.04 10.05 -43.13
N LYS A 188 10.99 9.96 -42.20
CA LYS A 188 12.42 10.25 -42.44
C LYS A 188 13.25 10.00 -41.17
N THR A 189 14.30 9.21 -41.40
CA THR A 189 15.51 8.99 -40.62
C THR A 189 16.12 10.31 -40.16
N ASP A 190 16.45 10.46 -38.88
CA ASP A 190 17.45 11.44 -38.45
C ASP A 190 18.22 10.97 -37.20
N ILE A 191 19.50 11.26 -37.27
CA ILE A 191 20.65 10.76 -36.52
C ILE A 191 20.72 11.48 -35.14
N PRO A 192 21.20 10.83 -34.07
CA PRO A 192 21.37 11.51 -32.77
C PRO A 192 22.50 12.56 -32.82
N PRO A 193 22.33 13.74 -32.19
CA PRO A 193 23.32 14.80 -32.23
C PRO A 193 24.51 14.51 -31.31
N THR A 194 25.70 14.60 -31.91
CA THR A 194 27.01 14.62 -31.25
C THR A 194 27.16 15.90 -30.43
N ASN A 195 27.31 15.78 -29.11
CA ASN A 195 27.58 16.91 -28.22
C ASN A 195 29.03 17.38 -28.35
N SER A 196 29.17 18.71 -28.30
CA SER A 196 30.38 19.49 -28.42
C SER A 196 31.36 19.34 -27.25
N SER A 197 32.62 19.51 -27.58
CA SER A 197 33.83 19.50 -26.76
C SER A 197 33.76 20.47 -25.57
N ILE A 198 34.07 19.98 -24.37
CA ILE A 198 34.38 20.81 -23.19
C ILE A 198 35.87 20.68 -22.89
N THR A 199 36.54 21.83 -22.87
CA THR A 199 37.97 22.03 -22.69
C THR A 199 38.36 22.01 -21.20
N ASN A 200 39.38 21.21 -20.89
CA ASN A 200 40.32 21.17 -19.76
C ASN A 200 40.09 22.02 -18.49
N GLY A 201 40.04 21.32 -17.33
CA GLY A 201 40.37 21.85 -16.01
C GLY A 201 40.57 20.73 -14.96
N LEU A 202 41.84 20.51 -14.56
CA LEU A 202 42.41 19.82 -13.38
C LEU A 202 41.92 18.39 -12.98
N PRO A 203 42.84 17.41 -12.78
CA PRO A 203 42.48 16.05 -12.40
C PRO A 203 42.16 15.99 -10.89
N VAL A 204 40.87 15.96 -10.57
CA VAL A 204 40.41 15.36 -9.31
C VAL A 204 40.31 13.86 -9.58
N GLU A 205 41.08 13.05 -8.85
CA GLU A 205 40.91 11.59 -8.84
C GLU A 205 39.54 11.26 -8.27
N TYR A 206 38.51 11.29 -9.13
CA TYR A 206 37.29 10.56 -8.87
C TYR A 206 37.67 9.09 -8.95
N ALA A 207 37.53 8.35 -7.86
CA ALA A 207 37.51 6.91 -7.91
C ALA A 207 36.39 6.51 -8.89
N THR A 208 36.77 6.25 -10.14
CA THR A 208 35.88 5.73 -11.18
C THR A 208 35.52 4.33 -10.76
N THR A 209 34.52 4.22 -9.88
CA THR A 209 33.89 2.95 -9.58
C THR A 209 33.21 2.56 -10.89
N THR A 210 33.84 1.67 -11.63
CA THR A 210 33.29 1.08 -12.85
C THR A 210 32.07 0.26 -12.42
N TYR A 211 30.89 0.89 -12.41
CA TYR A 211 29.65 0.17 -12.21
C TYR A 211 29.48 -0.76 -13.41
N THR A 212 29.60 -2.07 -13.17
CA THR A 212 29.19 -3.05 -14.17
C THR A 212 27.68 -2.87 -14.37
N PRO A 213 27.22 -2.62 -15.62
CA PRO A 213 25.79 -2.54 -15.88
C PRO A 213 25.17 -3.88 -15.48
N ILE A 214 24.27 -3.85 -14.51
CA ILE A 214 23.53 -5.03 -14.07
C ILE A 214 22.81 -5.57 -15.31
N ASN A 215 23.07 -6.84 -15.65
CA ASN A 215 22.39 -7.49 -16.75
C ASN A 215 20.86 -7.47 -16.47
N PRO A 216 20.03 -6.90 -17.36
CA PRO A 216 18.59 -6.82 -17.15
C PRO A 216 17.93 -8.18 -16.91
N SER A 217 18.47 -9.27 -17.47
CA SER A 217 17.98 -10.63 -17.20
C SER A 217 18.22 -11.05 -15.75
N ASP A 218 19.39 -10.75 -15.20
CA ASP A 218 19.76 -11.12 -13.83
C ASP A 218 18.93 -10.35 -12.80
N PHE A 219 18.68 -9.06 -13.06
CA PHE A 219 17.78 -8.26 -12.24
C PHE A 219 16.35 -8.81 -12.25
N THR A 220 15.84 -9.15 -13.44
CA THR A 220 14.50 -9.72 -13.61
C THR A 220 14.37 -11.04 -12.87
N GLN A 221 15.36 -11.93 -13.00
CA GLN A 221 15.37 -13.22 -12.30
C GLN A 221 15.43 -13.04 -10.77
N ARG A 222 16.28 -12.14 -10.27
CA ARG A 222 16.36 -11.85 -8.83
C ARG A 222 15.04 -11.29 -8.29
N SER A 223 14.41 -10.39 -9.02
CA SER A 223 13.09 -9.84 -8.68
C SER A 223 12.04 -10.95 -8.58
N GLN A 224 11.94 -11.80 -9.60
CA GLN A 224 11.01 -12.94 -9.63
C GLN A 224 11.24 -13.92 -8.47
N ASN A 225 12.50 -14.27 -8.19
CA ASN A 225 12.85 -15.15 -7.07
C ASN A 225 12.44 -14.54 -5.71
N LEU A 226 12.61 -13.23 -5.55
CA LEU A 226 12.17 -12.50 -4.36
C LEU A 226 10.63 -12.55 -4.24
N VAL A 227 9.89 -12.29 -5.32
CA VAL A 227 8.42 -12.41 -5.33
C VAL A 227 7.98 -13.81 -4.93
N ALA A 228 8.57 -14.85 -5.54
CA ALA A 228 8.24 -16.25 -5.23
C ALA A 228 8.55 -16.63 -3.77
N SER A 229 9.65 -16.11 -3.22
CA SER A 229 10.02 -16.35 -1.82
C SER A 229 9.01 -15.71 -0.85
N LEU A 230 8.52 -14.53 -1.19
CA LEU A 230 7.54 -13.80 -0.39
C LEU A 230 6.13 -14.41 -0.50
N GLN A 231 5.76 -14.89 -1.68
CA GLN A 231 4.59 -15.75 -1.90
C GLN A 231 4.62 -16.94 -0.95
N ARG A 232 5.74 -17.68 -0.95
CA ARG A 232 5.93 -18.85 -0.07
C ARG A 232 5.82 -18.50 1.40
N LEU A 233 6.40 -17.37 1.85
CA LEU A 233 6.32 -16.94 3.24
C LEU A 233 4.86 -16.70 3.67
N LEU A 234 4.05 -16.09 2.81
CA LEU A 234 2.65 -15.82 3.10
C LEU A 234 1.79 -17.08 3.07
N ASP A 235 2.09 -18.01 2.18
CA ASP A 235 1.44 -19.33 2.20
C ASP A 235 1.79 -20.11 3.47
N LEU A 236 3.04 -20.04 3.94
CA LEU A 236 3.46 -20.61 5.22
C LEU A 236 2.72 -19.96 6.39
N ARG A 237 2.57 -18.62 6.40
CA ARG A 237 1.79 -17.92 7.42
C ARG A 237 0.34 -18.40 7.45
N LYS A 238 -0.32 -18.54 6.29
CA LYS A 238 -1.68 -19.09 6.19
C LYS A 238 -1.76 -20.52 6.69
N GLN A 239 -0.77 -21.35 6.36
CA GLN A 239 -0.70 -22.74 6.85
C GLN A 239 -0.53 -22.79 8.37
N ILE A 240 0.29 -21.92 8.95
CA ILE A 240 0.47 -21.79 10.39
C ILE A 240 -0.85 -21.40 11.07
N LYS A 241 -1.58 -20.38 10.55
CA LYS A 241 -2.92 -19.98 11.05
C LYS A 241 -3.88 -21.17 11.07
N ARG A 242 -3.98 -21.91 9.97
CA ARG A 242 -4.84 -23.11 9.88
C ARG A 242 -4.45 -24.19 10.89
N ARG A 243 -3.14 -24.42 11.09
CA ARG A 243 -2.65 -25.41 12.06
C ARG A 243 -3.01 -25.01 13.49
N TYR A 244 -2.87 -23.73 13.85
CA TYR A 244 -3.28 -23.22 15.16
C TYR A 244 -4.78 -23.41 15.38
N GLN A 245 -5.61 -23.11 14.40
CA GLN A 245 -7.06 -23.34 14.48
C GLN A 245 -7.38 -24.83 14.69
N THR A 246 -6.75 -25.73 13.94
CA THR A 246 -6.91 -27.18 14.13
C THR A 246 -6.51 -27.63 15.54
N ILE A 247 -5.38 -27.14 16.06
CA ILE A 247 -4.91 -27.47 17.42
C ILE A 247 -5.90 -26.94 18.46
N SER A 248 -6.32 -25.68 18.36
CA SER A 248 -7.30 -25.07 19.26
C SER A 248 -8.62 -25.85 19.28
N THR A 249 -9.16 -26.21 18.10
CA THR A 249 -10.39 -27.03 18.03
C THR A 249 -10.21 -28.44 18.61
N SER A 250 -9.03 -29.05 18.45
CA SER A 250 -8.74 -30.36 19.04
C SER A 250 -8.69 -30.28 20.56
N GLN A 251 -8.01 -29.28 21.12
CA GLN A 251 -7.91 -29.08 22.56
C GLN A 251 -9.27 -28.75 23.17
N LYS A 252 -10.11 -27.97 22.47
CA LYS A 252 -11.47 -27.68 22.93
C LYS A 252 -12.32 -28.96 23.03
N LYS A 253 -12.21 -29.87 22.06
CA LYS A 253 -12.90 -31.17 22.11
C LYS A 253 -12.45 -32.02 23.30
N VAL A 254 -11.16 -31.97 23.65
CA VAL A 254 -10.62 -32.68 24.82
C VAL A 254 -11.17 -32.06 26.11
N ALA A 255 -11.14 -30.73 26.24
CA ALA A 255 -11.73 -30.03 27.39
C ALA A 255 -13.21 -30.39 27.57
N ASP A 256 -14.00 -30.32 26.51
CA ASP A 256 -15.43 -30.67 26.53
C ASP A 256 -15.66 -32.13 26.92
N ALA A 257 -14.82 -33.05 26.45
CA ALA A 257 -14.91 -34.47 26.81
C ALA A 257 -14.61 -34.69 28.31
N LEU A 258 -13.58 -34.02 28.84
CA LEU A 258 -13.21 -34.11 30.26
C LEU A 258 -14.30 -33.49 31.16
N HIS A 259 -14.86 -32.34 30.78
CA HIS A 259 -16.00 -31.75 31.49
C HIS A 259 -17.22 -32.67 31.50
N ARG A 260 -17.49 -33.38 30.40
CA ARG A 260 -18.57 -34.38 30.34
C ARG A 260 -18.24 -35.64 31.14
N TRP A 261 -16.97 -35.99 31.31
CA TRP A 261 -16.55 -37.16 32.10
C TRP A 261 -16.64 -36.90 33.60
N CYS A 262 -16.28 -35.70 34.05
CA CYS A 262 -16.19 -35.33 35.47
C CYS A 262 -17.39 -35.79 36.34
N PRO A 263 -18.66 -35.66 35.89
CA PRO A 263 -19.82 -36.10 36.67
C PRO A 263 -19.93 -37.61 36.92
N PHE A 264 -19.18 -38.46 36.19
CA PHE A 264 -19.21 -39.92 36.37
C PHE A 264 -18.25 -40.40 37.47
N GLU A 265 -17.31 -39.57 37.91
CA GLU A 265 -16.30 -39.90 38.92
C GLU A 265 -16.73 -39.55 40.36
N GLN A 266 -18.04 -39.51 40.64
CA GLN A 266 -18.61 -39.12 41.94
C GLN A 266 -18.11 -39.98 43.13
N GLN A 267 -17.62 -41.18 42.86
CA GLN A 267 -17.09 -42.09 43.88
C GLN A 267 -15.67 -41.71 44.34
N ALA A 268 -14.96 -40.87 43.59
CA ALA A 268 -13.59 -40.45 43.87
C ALA A 268 -13.45 -38.92 43.65
N PRO A 269 -13.80 -38.08 44.65
CA PRO A 269 -13.87 -36.62 44.47
C PRO A 269 -12.52 -36.00 44.08
N ALA A 270 -11.41 -36.51 44.61
CA ALA A 270 -10.08 -36.05 44.21
C ALA A 270 -9.78 -36.29 42.72
N LEU A 271 -10.27 -37.40 42.15
CA LEU A 271 -10.12 -37.69 40.72
C LEU A 271 -10.99 -36.75 39.88
N ALA A 272 -12.25 -36.55 40.27
CA ALA A 272 -13.15 -35.60 39.62
C ALA A 272 -12.56 -34.18 39.57
N ASP A 273 -12.00 -33.70 40.68
CA ASP A 273 -11.34 -32.39 40.75
C ASP A 273 -10.14 -32.31 39.79
N THR A 274 -9.29 -33.35 39.73
CA THR A 274 -8.16 -33.37 38.79
C THR A 274 -8.60 -33.36 37.32
N VAL A 275 -9.67 -34.08 36.98
CA VAL A 275 -10.26 -34.10 35.62
C VAL A 275 -10.82 -32.73 35.26
N GLN A 276 -11.51 -32.08 36.19
CA GLN A 276 -12.06 -30.74 36.00
C GLN A 276 -10.95 -29.68 35.84
N ILE A 277 -9.89 -29.77 36.65
CA ILE A 277 -8.71 -28.89 36.52
C ILE A 277 -8.06 -29.09 35.15
N LEU A 278 -7.86 -30.35 34.72
CA LEU A 278 -7.27 -30.65 33.42
C LEU A 278 -8.11 -30.08 32.27
N ALA A 279 -9.44 -30.18 32.35
CA ALA A 279 -10.35 -29.59 31.38
C ALA A 279 -10.18 -28.06 31.27
N HIS A 280 -10.12 -27.37 32.42
CA HIS A 280 -9.87 -25.92 32.46
C HIS A 280 -8.49 -25.53 31.91
N VAL A 281 -7.46 -26.35 32.10
CA VAL A 281 -6.13 -26.11 31.51
C VAL A 281 -6.21 -26.16 29.97
N PHE A 282 -6.94 -27.11 29.40
CA PHE A 282 -7.14 -27.17 27.95
C PHE A 282 -7.93 -25.96 27.42
N ASP A 283 -8.99 -25.54 28.12
CA ASP A 283 -9.75 -24.34 27.75
C ASP A 283 -8.90 -23.07 27.80
N SER A 284 -8.11 -22.90 28.87
CA SER A 284 -7.18 -21.76 28.99
C SER A 284 -6.14 -21.74 27.86
N TYR A 285 -5.69 -22.90 27.40
CA TYR A 285 -4.76 -22.97 26.28
C TYR A 285 -5.44 -22.63 24.94
N CYS A 286 -6.70 -23.01 24.74
CA CYS A 286 -7.49 -22.54 23.60
C CYS A 286 -7.62 -21.01 23.60
N ASP A 287 -7.93 -20.41 24.76
CA ASP A 287 -8.03 -18.97 24.91
C ASP A 287 -6.70 -18.24 24.70
N LEU A 288 -5.56 -18.87 24.98
CA LEU A 288 -4.24 -18.32 24.68
C LEU A 288 -3.91 -18.41 23.18
N LEU A 289 -4.35 -19.47 22.50
CA LEU A 289 -4.10 -19.67 21.07
C LEU A 289 -5.00 -18.82 20.18
N ASN A 290 -6.19 -18.42 20.64
CA ASN A 290 -7.13 -17.60 19.86
C ASN A 290 -6.56 -16.20 19.55
N PRO A 291 -5.99 -15.43 20.50
CA PRO A 291 -5.29 -14.19 20.22
C PRO A 291 -4.04 -14.37 19.36
N LEU A 292 -3.40 -15.54 19.31
CA LEU A 292 -2.29 -15.74 18.34
C LEU A 292 -2.80 -15.97 16.91
N ALA A 293 -4.07 -16.32 16.76
CA ALA A 293 -4.78 -16.25 15.48
C ALA A 293 -5.25 -14.81 15.17
N ASP A 294 -5.67 -14.06 16.19
CA ASP A 294 -6.31 -12.73 16.06
C ASP A 294 -5.36 -11.51 16.19
N GLU A 295 -4.26 -11.55 16.94
CA GLU A 295 -3.28 -10.45 17.11
C GLU A 295 -2.45 -10.19 15.83
N THR A 296 -2.72 -10.95 14.76
CA THR A 296 -2.27 -10.59 13.41
C THR A 296 -3.38 -10.06 12.52
N GLU A 297 -4.59 -9.83 13.06
CA GLU A 297 -5.73 -9.08 12.51
C GLU A 297 -5.47 -7.56 12.55
N ILE A 298 -4.32 -7.14 12.02
CA ILE A 298 -4.41 -6.13 10.97
C ILE A 298 -4.83 -6.92 9.72
N ASP A 299 -6.09 -7.36 9.63
CA ASP A 299 -6.73 -8.06 8.50
C ASP A 299 -7.91 -8.88 9.04
N GLU A 300 -9.11 -8.74 8.46
CA GLU A 300 -10.38 -9.43 8.82
C GLU A 300 -11.32 -8.69 9.78
N CYS A 301 -11.64 -7.44 9.44
CA CYS A 301 -13.05 -7.12 9.22
C CYS A 301 -13.14 -6.49 7.81
#